data_AF-A0A6G7VE14-F1
#
_entry.id   AF-A0A6G7VE14-F1
#
_cell.length_a   1.000
_cell.length_b   1.000
_cell.length_c   1.000
_cell.angle_alpha   90.00
_cell.angle_beta   90.00
_cell.angle_gamma   90.00
#
_symmetry.space_group_name_H-M   'P 1'
#
loop_
_entity.id
_entity.type
_entity.pdbx_description
1 polymer ?
#
loop_
_entity_poly.entity_id
_entity_poly.type
_entity_poly.pdbx_seq_one_letter_code
_entity_poly.pdbx_strand_id
1 'polypeptide(L)'
;MSLHLSAESQAFELPPSGSLPARCCHVIDLGTQAVEFQGETKRQHKIAIAWQLDERRSDGAPFTVSRRFTASLHEKAALRQFLEAWRGRPFTPEELKGFALPRLINAPCLLNIVHEERGGNTFAAIKSIAPMPRGMTPPPDVKDPLIFDLSDPNTWPAFERLSKRQQEAIEASPQWQERQAIGNPAASLADLEDDIAF
;
A
#
# COMPACT_ATOMS: atom_id res chain seq x y z
N MET A 1 17.12 -31.41 31.12
CA MET A 1 17.12 -30.34 30.09
C MET A 1 15.73 -29.76 30.05
N SER A 2 15.54 -28.53 30.54
CA SER A 2 14.24 -27.85 30.50
C SER A 2 14.13 -27.01 29.23
N LEU A 3 13.02 -27.17 28.52
CA LEU A 3 12.64 -26.34 27.37
C LEU A 3 11.86 -25.15 27.93
N HIS A 4 12.41 -23.96 27.81
CA HIS A 4 11.71 -22.72 28.15
C HIS A 4 11.12 -22.14 26.87
N LEU A 5 9.80 -21.97 26.85
CA LEU A 5 9.08 -21.18 25.85
C LEU A 5 8.73 -19.84 26.50
N SER A 6 9.41 -18.78 26.11
CA SER A 6 9.04 -17.40 26.42
C SER A 6 8.34 -16.80 25.21
N ALA A 7 7.12 -16.31 25.40
CA ALA A 7 6.47 -15.45 24.42
C ALA A 7 7.16 -14.08 24.46
N GLU A 8 8.26 -13.93 23.73
CA GLU A 8 8.78 -12.61 23.42
C GLU A 8 7.79 -11.95 22.46
N SER A 9 7.01 -11.00 22.95
CA SER A 9 6.39 -10.01 22.09
C SER A 9 7.52 -9.26 21.41
N GLN A 10 7.90 -9.68 20.21
CA GLN A 10 8.94 -9.02 19.41
C GLN A 10 8.48 -7.57 19.20
N ALA A 11 9.07 -6.64 19.96
CA ALA A 11 8.77 -5.23 19.82
C ALA A 11 9.08 -4.86 18.37
N PHE A 12 8.07 -4.38 17.64
CA PHE A 12 8.25 -3.98 16.26
C PHE A 12 9.21 -2.80 16.22
N GLU A 13 10.40 -3.01 15.66
CA GLU A 13 11.41 -1.96 15.52
C GLU A 13 10.87 -0.86 14.61
N LEU A 14 10.85 0.37 15.11
CA LEU A 14 10.41 1.53 14.34
C LEU A 14 11.61 2.19 13.67
N PRO A 15 11.49 2.66 12.42
CA PRO A 15 12.50 3.51 11.84
C PRO A 15 12.62 4.82 12.64
N PRO A 16 13.78 5.50 12.58
CA PRO A 16 13.92 6.82 13.18
C PRO A 16 12.86 7.79 12.60
N SER A 17 12.37 8.71 13.43
CA SER A 17 11.56 9.82 12.94
C SER A 17 12.45 10.85 12.24
N GLY A 18 11.91 11.54 11.24
CA GLY A 18 12.59 12.62 10.53
C GLY A 18 12.64 12.39 9.02
N SER A 19 13.57 13.10 8.38
CA SER A 19 13.71 13.13 6.94
C SER A 19 14.65 12.02 6.46
N LEU A 20 14.10 10.97 5.83
CA LEU A 20 14.81 9.76 5.48
C LEU A 20 14.77 9.49 3.96
N PRO A 21 15.93 9.23 3.32
CA PRO A 21 15.98 8.76 1.94
C PRO A 21 15.31 7.39 1.79
N ALA A 22 14.56 7.22 0.71
CA ALA A 22 13.87 5.96 0.45
C ALA A 22 13.64 5.74 -1.05
N ARG A 23 13.29 4.51 -1.42
CA ARG A 23 12.77 4.16 -2.75
C ARG A 23 11.43 3.48 -2.65
N CYS A 24 10.54 3.79 -3.56
CA CYS A 24 9.29 3.04 -3.67
C CYS A 24 9.58 1.60 -4.07
N CYS A 25 9.11 0.66 -3.25
CA CYS A 25 9.32 -0.76 -3.42
C CYS A 25 8.04 -1.48 -3.84
N HIS A 26 6.87 -1.03 -3.38
CA HIS A 26 5.61 -1.70 -3.68
C HIS A 26 4.50 -0.72 -4.09
N VAL A 27 3.70 -1.14 -5.07
CA VAL A 27 2.46 -0.48 -5.48
C VAL A 27 1.38 -1.55 -5.51
N ILE A 28 0.38 -1.42 -4.64
CA ILE A 28 -0.61 -2.45 -4.40
C ILE A 28 -2.00 -1.84 -4.52
N ASP A 29 -2.79 -2.34 -5.46
CA ASP A 29 -4.22 -2.09 -5.53
C ASP A 29 -4.94 -2.91 -4.47
N LEU A 30 -5.64 -2.23 -3.56
CA LEU A 30 -6.43 -2.88 -2.51
C LEU A 30 -7.91 -3.02 -2.92
N GLY A 31 -8.32 -2.50 -4.08
CA GLY A 31 -9.70 -2.52 -4.53
C GLY A 31 -10.61 -1.55 -3.78
N THR A 32 -11.91 -1.69 -3.99
CA THR A 32 -12.91 -0.87 -3.31
C THR A 32 -13.10 -1.32 -1.87
N GLN A 33 -12.85 -0.41 -0.94
CA GLN A 33 -12.93 -0.62 0.50
C GLN A 33 -14.09 0.18 1.10
N ALA A 34 -14.77 -0.39 2.10
CA ALA A 34 -15.71 0.34 2.94
C ALA A 34 -14.93 1.18 3.97
N VAL A 35 -15.24 2.47 4.05
CA VAL A 35 -14.65 3.41 5.00
C VAL A 35 -15.76 4.14 5.72
N GLU A 36 -15.82 3.99 7.04
CA GLU A 36 -16.73 4.75 7.88
C GLU A 36 -16.15 6.13 8.16
N PHE A 37 -16.94 7.18 7.93
CA PHE A 37 -16.59 8.55 8.25
C PHE A 37 -17.83 9.29 8.74
N GLN A 38 -17.79 9.79 9.98
CA GLN A 38 -18.91 10.53 10.59
C GLN A 38 -20.25 9.77 10.57
N GLY A 39 -20.22 8.43 10.74
CA GLY A 39 -21.41 7.59 10.70
C GLY A 39 -21.90 7.21 9.30
N GLU A 40 -21.28 7.74 8.25
CA GLU A 40 -21.56 7.34 6.86
C GLU A 40 -20.54 6.29 6.39
N THR A 41 -21.02 5.19 5.81
CA THR A 41 -20.16 4.23 5.12
C THR A 41 -19.96 4.68 3.68
N LYS A 42 -18.71 4.96 3.30
CA LYS A 42 -18.31 5.33 1.94
C LYS A 42 -17.50 4.21 1.30
N ARG A 43 -17.80 3.92 0.04
CA ARG A 43 -16.99 2.99 -0.77
C ARG A 43 -15.92 3.76 -1.51
N GLN A 44 -14.66 3.41 -1.30
CA GLN A 44 -13.52 4.11 -1.88
C GLN A 44 -12.52 3.10 -2.42
N HIS A 45 -12.11 3.26 -3.67
CA HIS A 45 -11.00 2.49 -4.25
C HIS A 45 -9.70 2.91 -3.57
N LYS A 46 -9.03 1.98 -2.89
CA LYS A 46 -7.80 2.22 -2.15
C LYS A 46 -6.59 1.58 -2.82
N ILE A 47 -5.46 2.27 -2.73
CA ILE A 47 -4.14 1.74 -3.06
C ILE A 47 -3.23 1.88 -1.85
N ALA A 48 -2.22 1.02 -1.76
CA ALA A 48 -1.09 1.17 -0.85
C ALA A 48 0.19 1.35 -1.66
N ILE A 49 0.98 2.36 -1.31
CA ILE A 49 2.33 2.54 -1.82
C ILE A 49 3.27 2.31 -0.64
N ALA A 50 4.34 1.55 -0.86
CA ALA A 50 5.36 1.26 0.14
C ALA A 50 6.74 1.69 -0.33
N TRP A 51 7.56 2.10 0.63
CA TRP A 51 8.92 2.57 0.42
C TRP A 51 9.87 1.84 1.34
N GLN A 52 11.00 1.44 0.77
CA GLN A 52 12.15 0.93 1.48
C GLN A 52 13.06 2.11 1.85
N LEU A 53 13.32 2.29 3.14
CA LEU A 53 14.23 3.31 3.64
C LEU A 53 15.69 2.88 3.44
N ASP A 54 16.59 3.86 3.37
CA ASP A 54 18.04 3.59 3.40
C ASP A 54 18.49 3.09 4.79
N GLU A 55 17.76 3.52 5.82
CA GLU A 55 17.92 3.08 7.20
C GLU A 55 17.66 1.57 7.37
N ARG A 56 18.45 0.96 8.25
CA ARG A 56 18.45 -0.48 8.50
C ARG A 56 17.95 -0.79 9.89
N ARG A 57 17.18 -1.86 9.97
CA ARG A 57 16.81 -2.55 11.21
C ARG A 57 18.02 -3.19 11.86
N SER A 58 17.87 -3.62 13.10
CA SER A 58 18.89 -4.36 13.86
C SER A 58 19.31 -5.68 13.20
N ASP A 59 18.45 -6.27 12.37
CA ASP A 59 18.73 -7.50 11.61
C ASP A 59 19.39 -7.24 10.24
N GLY A 60 19.71 -5.97 9.93
CA GLY A 60 20.34 -5.56 8.67
C GLY A 60 19.36 -5.43 7.49
N ALA A 61 18.08 -5.81 7.66
CA ALA A 61 17.06 -5.57 6.66
C ALA A 61 16.71 -4.07 6.61
N PRO A 62 16.33 -3.53 5.45
CA PRO A 62 15.87 -2.15 5.37
C PRO A 62 14.49 -2.00 6.03
N PHE A 63 14.23 -0.85 6.63
CA PHE A 63 12.86 -0.52 7.04
C PHE A 63 11.96 -0.37 5.83
N THR A 64 10.72 -0.82 5.95
CA THR A 64 9.67 -0.59 4.95
C THR A 64 8.50 0.13 5.60
N VAL A 65 8.10 1.26 5.03
CA VAL A 65 6.95 2.06 5.45
C VAL A 65 5.94 2.15 4.32
N SER A 66 4.66 2.26 4.62
CA SER A 66 3.62 2.36 3.59
C SER A 66 2.55 3.37 3.95
N ARG A 67 1.89 3.89 2.92
CA ARG A 67 0.75 4.80 3.08
C ARG A 67 -0.36 4.39 2.11
N ARG A 68 -1.59 4.39 2.63
CA ARG A 68 -2.79 4.15 1.84
C ARG A 68 -3.35 5.46 1.29
N PHE A 69 -3.86 5.42 0.07
CA PHE A 69 -4.53 6.53 -0.59
C PHE A 69 -5.85 6.08 -1.20
N THR A 70 -6.75 7.03 -1.44
CA THR A 70 -7.83 6.83 -2.41
C THR A 70 -7.24 6.96 -3.82
N ALA A 71 -7.55 6.01 -4.71
CA ALA A 71 -7.12 5.98 -6.11
C ALA A 71 -7.81 7.09 -6.92
N SER A 72 -7.35 8.33 -6.77
CA SER A 72 -7.91 9.49 -7.46
C SER A 72 -6.82 10.51 -7.75
N LEU A 73 -6.84 11.06 -8.97
CA LEU A 73 -5.99 12.18 -9.39
C LEU A 73 -6.78 13.50 -9.51
N HIS A 74 -7.93 13.59 -8.84
CA HIS A 74 -8.65 14.87 -8.71
C HIS A 74 -7.76 15.91 -8.02
N GLU A 75 -7.94 17.20 -8.33
CA GLU A 75 -7.14 18.31 -7.78
C GLU A 75 -7.07 18.35 -6.24
N LYS A 76 -8.15 17.90 -5.58
CA LYS A 76 -8.26 17.81 -4.11
C LYS A 76 -7.85 16.45 -3.54
N ALA A 77 -7.46 15.49 -4.39
CA ALA A 77 -7.11 14.15 -3.94
C ALA A 77 -5.74 14.14 -3.27
N ALA A 78 -5.67 13.52 -2.10
CA ALA A 78 -4.43 13.38 -1.35
C ALA A 78 -3.34 12.64 -2.14
N LEU A 79 -3.71 11.67 -2.99
CA LEU A 79 -2.76 10.97 -3.85
C LEU A 79 -2.10 11.93 -4.85
N ARG A 80 -2.87 12.76 -5.54
CA ARG A 80 -2.34 13.74 -6.48
C ARG A 80 -1.38 14.70 -5.79
N GLN A 81 -1.81 15.31 -4.69
CA GLN A 81 -0.97 16.25 -3.93
C GLN A 81 0.34 15.60 -3.47
N PHE A 82 0.27 14.35 -3.03
CA PHE A 82 1.44 13.58 -2.62
C PHE A 82 2.39 13.28 -3.78
N LEU A 83 1.87 12.89 -4.95
CA LEU A 83 2.66 12.64 -6.15
C LEU A 83 3.26 13.92 -6.74
N GLU A 84 2.55 15.05 -6.74
CA GLU A 84 3.09 16.34 -7.19
C GLU A 84 4.21 16.83 -6.27
N ALA A 85 4.04 16.69 -4.96
CA ALA A 85 5.09 16.98 -3.97
C ALA A 85 6.34 16.14 -4.21
N TRP A 86 6.17 14.85 -4.49
CA TRP A 86 7.28 13.94 -4.81
C TRP A 86 7.96 14.30 -6.13
N ARG A 87 7.20 14.65 -7.16
CA ARG A 87 7.73 15.05 -8.47
C ARG A 87 8.39 16.43 -8.44
N GLY A 88 8.07 17.26 -7.45
CA GLY A 88 8.49 18.66 -7.37
C GLY A 88 7.81 19.56 -8.40
N ARG A 89 6.72 19.10 -9.04
CA ARG A 89 5.94 19.87 -10.02
C ARG A 89 4.50 19.34 -10.14
N PRO A 90 3.55 20.18 -10.57
CA PRO A 90 2.19 19.72 -10.86
C PRO A 90 2.17 18.75 -12.05
N PHE A 91 1.11 17.94 -12.12
CA PHE A 91 0.81 17.17 -13.32
C PHE A 91 0.36 18.07 -14.47
N THR A 92 0.75 17.70 -15.69
CA THR A 92 0.12 18.28 -16.89
C THR A 92 -1.22 17.60 -17.18
N PRO A 93 -2.13 18.24 -17.95
CA PRO A 93 -3.39 17.62 -18.35
C PRO A 93 -3.22 16.28 -19.07
N GLU A 94 -2.16 16.11 -19.86
CA GLU A 94 -1.84 14.88 -20.57
C GLU A 94 -1.42 13.77 -19.61
N GLU A 95 -0.60 14.10 -18.59
CA GLU A 95 -0.17 13.14 -17.58
C GLU A 95 -1.35 12.63 -16.74
N LEU A 96 -2.34 13.50 -16.44
CA LEU A 96 -3.53 13.12 -15.67
C LEU A 96 -4.43 12.12 -16.39
N LYS A 97 -4.36 12.02 -17.72
CA LYS A 97 -5.21 11.09 -18.50
C LYS A 97 -4.79 9.63 -18.36
N GLY A 98 -3.57 9.34 -17.90
CA GLY A 98 -3.04 7.98 -17.96
C GLY A 98 -1.81 7.72 -17.11
N PHE A 99 -1.67 8.40 -15.97
CA PHE A 99 -0.54 8.16 -15.07
C PHE A 99 -0.60 6.74 -14.49
N ALA A 100 0.35 5.88 -14.90
CA ALA A 100 0.47 4.52 -14.40
C ALA A 100 1.32 4.49 -13.11
N LEU A 101 0.69 4.14 -11.98
CA LEU A 101 1.35 4.01 -10.67
C LEU A 101 2.55 3.04 -10.65
N PRO A 102 2.58 1.94 -11.43
CA PRO A 102 3.77 1.07 -11.52
C PRO A 102 5.07 1.81 -11.89
N ARG A 103 4.99 2.97 -12.57
CA ARG A 103 6.17 3.81 -12.88
C ARG A 103 6.86 4.39 -11.65
N LEU A 104 6.24 4.29 -10.47
CA LEU A 104 6.82 4.75 -9.21
C LEU A 104 7.85 3.76 -8.64
N ILE A 105 7.85 2.50 -9.08
CA ILE A 105 8.81 1.50 -8.57
C ILE A 105 10.24 1.99 -8.76
N ASN A 106 11.05 1.83 -7.73
CA ASN A 106 12.42 2.32 -7.63
C ASN A 106 12.59 3.84 -7.71
N ALA A 107 11.54 4.65 -7.86
CA ALA A 107 11.68 6.09 -7.81
C ALA A 107 12.21 6.50 -6.42
N PRO A 108 13.29 7.31 -6.35
CA PRO A 108 13.85 7.74 -5.09
C PRO A 108 13.09 8.96 -4.55
N CYS A 109 13.09 9.09 -3.23
CA CYS A 109 12.36 10.13 -2.52
C CYS A 109 12.99 10.45 -1.17
N LEU A 110 12.62 11.60 -0.64
CA LEU A 110 12.87 11.97 0.74
C LEU A 110 11.54 11.93 1.49
N LEU A 111 11.41 11.05 2.48
CA LEU A 111 10.20 10.88 3.29
C LEU A 111 10.37 11.58 4.62
N ASN A 112 9.35 12.31 5.07
CA ASN A 112 9.28 12.76 6.45
C ASN A 112 8.48 11.75 7.27
N ILE A 113 9.14 11.03 8.16
CA ILE A 113 8.56 10.03 9.05
C ILE A 113 8.27 10.64 10.41
N VAL A 114 7.05 10.46 10.91
CA VAL A 114 6.62 10.88 12.24
C VAL A 114 6.10 9.67 13.01
N HIS A 115 6.32 9.61 14.32
CA HIS A 115 5.74 8.58 15.16
C HIS A 115 4.37 9.04 15.63
N GLU A 116 3.33 8.25 15.34
CA GLU A 116 1.95 8.51 15.73
C GLU A 116 1.45 7.41 16.67
N GLU A 117 0.76 7.79 17.74
CA GLU A 117 0.08 6.85 18.62
C GLU A 117 -1.33 6.56 18.11
N ARG A 118 -1.68 5.29 17.98
CA ARG A 118 -3.02 4.85 17.59
C ARG A 118 -3.40 3.59 18.36
N GLY A 119 -4.47 3.68 19.15
CA GLY A 119 -4.96 2.53 19.93
C GLY A 119 -3.90 1.96 20.88
N GLY A 120 -3.13 2.83 21.53
CA GLY A 120 -2.08 2.45 22.50
C GLY A 120 -0.77 1.93 21.88
N ASN A 121 -0.66 1.91 20.55
CA ASN A 121 0.56 1.49 19.84
C ASN A 121 1.15 2.67 19.07
N THR A 122 2.48 2.73 19.02
CA THR A 122 3.24 3.73 18.23
C THR A 122 3.55 3.17 16.85
N PHE A 123 3.31 3.97 15.81
CA PHE A 123 3.58 3.62 14.42
C PHE A 123 4.38 4.70 13.71
N ALA A 124 5.24 4.30 12.78
CA ALA A 124 5.90 5.23 11.86
C ALA A 124 4.95 5.58 10.70
N ALA A 125 4.53 6.84 10.65
CA ALA A 125 3.65 7.39 9.63
C ALA A 125 4.42 8.30 8.67
N ILE A 126 4.08 8.23 7.38
CA ILE A 126 4.65 9.10 6.34
C ILE A 126 3.86 10.40 6.29
N LYS A 127 4.44 11.48 6.82
CA LYS A 127 3.79 12.78 6.86
C LYS A 127 3.80 13.48 5.50
N SER A 128 4.97 13.52 4.85
CA SER A 128 5.18 14.17 3.56
C SER A 128 6.27 13.47 2.76
N ILE A 129 6.37 13.83 1.48
CA ILE A 129 7.34 13.31 0.52
C ILE A 129 7.89 14.47 -0.32
N ALA A 130 9.14 14.36 -0.74
CA ALA A 130 9.81 15.30 -1.62
C ALA A 130 10.72 14.55 -2.63
N PRO A 131 11.09 15.18 -3.75
CA PRO A 131 12.16 14.66 -4.60
C PRO A 131 13.48 14.62 -3.81
N MET A 132 14.39 13.74 -4.23
CA MET A 132 15.76 13.77 -3.71
C MET A 132 16.42 15.11 -4.06
N PRO A 133 17.08 15.78 -3.09
CA PRO A 133 17.86 16.97 -3.36
C PRO A 133 18.92 16.72 -4.43
N ARG A 134 19.17 17.73 -5.28
CA ARG A 134 20.22 17.65 -6.30
C ARG A 134 21.58 17.40 -5.63
N GLY A 135 22.35 16.47 -6.17
CA GLY A 135 23.67 16.10 -5.64
C GLY A 135 23.64 15.08 -4.51
N MET A 136 22.47 14.67 -4.02
CA MET A 136 22.36 13.57 -3.06
C MET A 136 22.33 12.22 -3.79
N THR A 137 23.16 11.27 -3.32
CA THR A 137 23.14 9.90 -3.82
C THR A 137 21.85 9.21 -3.39
N PRO A 138 21.07 8.61 -4.31
CA PRO A 138 19.87 7.87 -3.93
C PRO A 138 20.25 6.56 -3.24
N PRO A 139 19.35 5.98 -2.40
CA PRO A 139 19.54 4.65 -1.84
C PRO A 139 19.77 3.60 -2.94
N PRO A 140 20.28 2.40 -2.62
CA PRO A 140 20.34 1.30 -3.58
C PRO A 140 18.97 0.94 -4.14
N ASP A 141 18.93 0.38 -5.35
CA ASP A 141 17.69 -0.12 -5.94
C ASP A 141 17.08 -1.23 -5.07
N VAL A 142 15.75 -1.27 -5.05
CA VAL A 142 14.96 -2.29 -4.36
C VAL A 142 15.18 -3.62 -5.08
N LYS A 143 15.62 -4.63 -4.33
CA LYS A 143 15.91 -5.96 -4.87
C LYS A 143 14.65 -6.70 -5.32
N ASP A 144 13.59 -6.63 -4.52
CA ASP A 144 12.37 -7.42 -4.70
C ASP A 144 11.12 -6.53 -4.73
N PRO A 145 10.99 -5.62 -5.72
CA PRO A 145 9.79 -4.80 -5.82
C PRO A 145 8.55 -5.66 -6.08
N LEU A 146 7.39 -5.09 -5.77
CA LEU A 146 6.11 -5.78 -5.90
C LEU A 146 5.09 -4.83 -6.51
N ILE A 147 4.45 -5.27 -7.57
CA ILE A 147 3.27 -4.62 -8.12
C ILE A 147 2.13 -5.62 -8.02
N PHE A 148 1.00 -5.17 -7.50
CA PHE A 148 -0.26 -5.91 -7.56
C PHE A 148 -1.33 -4.94 -8.04
N ASP A 149 -1.98 -5.27 -9.14
CA ASP A 149 -3.02 -4.48 -9.79
C ASP A 149 -4.22 -5.41 -10.06
N LEU A 150 -5.38 -5.03 -9.55
CA LEU A 150 -6.60 -5.81 -9.72
C LEU A 150 -7.05 -5.91 -11.18
N SER A 151 -6.64 -4.96 -12.02
CA SER A 151 -6.96 -4.90 -13.44
C SER A 151 -5.94 -5.59 -14.35
N ASP A 152 -4.77 -5.98 -13.83
CA ASP A 152 -3.72 -6.66 -14.60
C ASP A 152 -3.44 -8.07 -14.05
N PRO A 153 -3.97 -9.13 -14.71
CA PRO A 153 -3.75 -10.52 -14.33
C PRO A 153 -2.31 -10.95 -14.16
N ASN A 154 -1.38 -10.33 -14.90
CA ASN A 154 0.04 -10.69 -14.86
C ASN A 154 0.68 -10.35 -13.52
N THR A 155 0.07 -9.45 -12.74
CA THR A 155 0.58 -9.03 -11.44
C THR A 155 0.08 -9.91 -10.28
N TRP A 156 -0.93 -10.74 -10.50
CA TRP A 156 -1.60 -11.51 -9.43
C TRP A 156 -0.76 -12.55 -8.71
N PRO A 157 0.28 -13.19 -9.31
CA PRO A 157 1.19 -14.04 -8.55
C PRO A 157 1.85 -13.32 -7.35
N ALA A 158 1.89 -11.98 -7.36
CA ALA A 158 2.36 -11.19 -6.23
C ALA A 158 1.45 -11.26 -4.98
N PHE A 159 0.19 -11.69 -5.12
CA PHE A 159 -0.79 -11.74 -4.03
C PHE A 159 -0.29 -12.54 -2.82
N GLU A 160 0.35 -13.69 -3.05
CA GLU A 160 0.89 -14.56 -2.00
C GLU A 160 2.02 -13.91 -1.20
N ARG A 161 2.70 -12.92 -1.79
CA ARG A 161 3.80 -12.18 -1.15
C ARG A 161 3.30 -10.98 -0.32
N LEU A 162 2.02 -10.65 -0.41
CA LEU A 162 1.42 -9.56 0.36
C LEU A 162 1.28 -9.94 1.84
N SER A 163 1.24 -8.95 2.73
CA SER A 163 0.90 -9.21 4.13
C SER A 163 -0.52 -9.74 4.26
N LYS A 164 -0.81 -10.53 5.31
CA LYS A 164 -2.17 -11.04 5.59
C LYS A 164 -3.23 -9.95 5.56
N ARG A 165 -2.94 -8.80 6.19
CA ARG A 165 -3.85 -7.64 6.20
C ARG A 165 -4.12 -7.07 4.80
N GLN A 166 -3.16 -7.13 3.89
CA GLN A 166 -3.36 -6.68 2.51
C GLN A 166 -4.18 -7.70 1.72
N GLN A 167 -3.89 -9.00 1.87
CA GLN A 167 -4.67 -10.09 1.28
C GLN A 167 -6.13 -10.01 1.71
N GLU A 168 -6.40 -9.92 3.02
CA GLU A 168 -7.74 -9.78 3.58
C GLU A 168 -8.48 -8.56 3.01
N ALA A 169 -7.80 -7.42 2.89
CA ALA A 169 -8.41 -6.21 2.32
C ALA A 169 -8.78 -6.41 0.85
N ILE A 170 -7.90 -7.05 0.06
CA ILE A 170 -8.15 -7.34 -1.36
C ILE A 170 -9.27 -8.36 -1.51
N GLU A 171 -9.30 -9.42 -0.71
CA GLU A 171 -10.33 -10.46 -0.74
C GLU A 171 -11.72 -9.92 -0.40
N ALA A 172 -11.79 -8.94 0.51
CA ALA A 172 -13.01 -8.23 0.83
C ALA A 172 -13.44 -7.22 -0.25
N SER A 173 -12.61 -6.96 -1.27
CA SER A 173 -12.95 -6.02 -2.34
C SER A 173 -13.91 -6.68 -3.35
N PRO A 174 -14.97 -5.95 -3.78
CA PRO A 174 -15.93 -6.53 -4.73
C PRO A 174 -15.34 -6.88 -6.09
N GLN A 175 -14.32 -6.16 -6.54
CA GLN A 175 -13.58 -6.51 -7.76
C GLN A 175 -12.95 -7.90 -7.69
N TRP A 176 -12.42 -8.28 -6.52
CA TRP A 176 -11.83 -9.61 -6.32
C TRP A 176 -12.91 -10.69 -6.23
N GLN A 177 -13.99 -10.42 -5.51
CA GLN A 177 -15.12 -11.34 -5.34
C GLN A 177 -15.84 -11.64 -6.65
N GLU A 178 -16.20 -10.61 -7.42
CA GLU A 178 -16.81 -10.76 -8.75
C GLU A 178 -15.95 -11.63 -9.68
N ARG A 179 -14.63 -11.47 -9.61
CA ARG A 179 -13.71 -12.25 -10.43
C ARG A 179 -13.61 -13.71 -10.00
N GLN A 180 -13.66 -14.00 -8.70
CA GLN A 180 -13.73 -15.38 -8.22
C GLN A 180 -15.03 -16.07 -8.63
N ALA A 181 -16.15 -15.34 -8.65
CA ALA A 181 -17.43 -15.86 -9.15
C ALA A 181 -17.37 -16.20 -10.66
N ILE A 182 -16.72 -15.37 -11.49
CA ILE A 182 -16.54 -15.64 -12.92
C ILE A 182 -15.60 -16.84 -13.15
N GLY A 183 -14.56 -17.00 -12.33
CA GLY A 183 -13.61 -18.11 -12.41
C GLY A 183 -14.11 -19.43 -11.82
N ASN A 184 -15.19 -19.40 -11.04
CA ASN A 184 -15.80 -20.57 -10.41
C ASN A 184 -17.33 -20.59 -10.63
N PRO A 185 -17.81 -21.08 -11.78
CA PRO A 185 -19.25 -21.08 -12.13
C PRO A 185 -20.12 -21.95 -11.20
N ALA A 186 -19.53 -22.75 -10.30
CA ALA A 186 -20.27 -23.51 -9.29
C ALA A 186 -20.71 -22.66 -8.08
N ALA A 187 -20.07 -21.52 -7.81
CA ALA A 187 -20.44 -20.63 -6.71
C ALA A 187 -21.66 -19.77 -7.04
N SER A 188 -21.84 -19.37 -8.31
CA SER A 188 -22.95 -18.50 -8.74
C SER A 188 -24.32 -19.19 -8.78
N LEU A 189 -24.38 -20.51 -8.70
CA LEU A 189 -25.64 -21.28 -8.67
C LEU A 189 -26.17 -21.50 -7.25
N ALA A 190 -25.31 -21.52 -6.23
CA ALA A 190 -25.73 -21.70 -4.83
C ALA A 190 -26.53 -20.50 -4.31
N ASP A 191 -26.18 -19.29 -4.75
CA ASP A 191 -26.91 -18.05 -4.37
C ASP A 191 -28.29 -17.93 -5.05
N LEU A 192 -28.57 -18.73 -6.08
CA LEU A 192 -29.87 -18.75 -6.79
C LEU A 192 -30.81 -19.86 -6.27
N GLU A 193 -30.31 -20.81 -5.49
CA GLU A 193 -31.11 -21.90 -4.93
C GLU A 193 -31.76 -21.53 -3.59
N ASP A 194 -31.23 -20.53 -2.86
CA ASP A 194 -31.77 -20.08 -1.56
C ASP A 194 -32.98 -19.11 -1.67
N ASP A 195 -33.27 -18.57 -2.86
CA ASP A 195 -34.36 -17.60 -3.10
C ASP A 195 -35.61 -18.23 -3.76
N ILE A 196 -35.63 -19.56 -3.97
CA ILE A 196 -36.83 -20.29 -4.39
C ILE A 196 -37.48 -20.93 -3.17
N ALA A 197 -38.15 -20.11 -2.37
CA ALA A 197 -39.10 -20.60 -1.38
C ALA A 197 -40.29 -21.24 -2.11
N PHE A 198 -40.47 -22.56 -1.93
CA PHE A 198 -41.69 -23.29 -2.29
C PHE A 198 -42.91 -22.80 -1.49
#